data_AF-A0AAP3EN54-F1
#
_entry.id   AF-A0AAP3EN54-F1
#
_cell.length_a   1.000
_cell.length_b   1.000
_cell.length_c   1.000
_cell.angle_alpha   90.00
_cell.angle_beta   90.00
_cell.angle_gamma   90.00
#
_symmetry.space_group_name_H-M   'P 1'
#
loop_
_entity.id
_entity.type
_entity.pdbx_description
1 polymer ?
#
loop_
_entity_poly.entity_id
_entity_poly.type
_entity_poly.pdbx_seq_one_letter_code
_entity_poly.pdbx_strand_id
1 'polypeptide(L)'
;TAMYSNDPGHDKRWRADAIPWSEHNTEAFAGLHNERKRIIVVFDEASNIADLVWEVAEGALTDEDTEIIWVAFGNPTRNTGRFRE
;
A
#
# COMPACT_ATOMS: atom_id res chain seq x y z
N THR A 1 2.15 -4.19 12.17
CA THR A 1 3.32 -3.66 12.92
C THR A 1 3.71 -2.32 12.34
N ALA A 2 3.99 -1.30 13.17
CA ALA A 2 4.43 0.01 12.72
C ALA A 2 5.91 0.24 13.07
N MET A 3 6.70 0.73 12.11
CA MET A 3 8.08 1.18 12.29
C MET A 3 8.15 2.70 12.12
N TYR A 4 8.97 3.35 12.94
CA TYR A 4 9.14 4.80 12.97
C TYR A 4 10.62 5.16 12.79
N SER A 5 10.89 6.36 12.25
CA SER A 5 12.26 6.86 12.15
C SER A 5 12.88 7.13 13.53
N ASN A 6 14.17 6.81 13.68
CA ASN A 6 14.97 7.16 14.86
C ASN A 6 15.75 8.48 14.66
N ASP A 7 15.55 9.17 13.54
CA ASP A 7 16.16 10.47 13.26
C ASP A 7 15.44 11.57 14.06
N PRO A 8 16.15 12.42 14.83
CA PRO A 8 15.52 13.45 15.66
C PRO A 8 14.56 14.36 14.89
N GLY A 9 13.32 14.46 15.36
CA GLY A 9 12.28 15.32 14.76
C GLY A 9 11.54 14.73 13.55
N HIS A 10 11.85 13.48 13.19
CA HIS A 10 11.26 12.77 12.04
C HIS A 10 10.43 11.54 12.43
N ASP A 11 10.35 11.21 13.72
CA ASP A 11 9.60 10.10 14.32
C ASP A 11 8.13 10.03 13.84
N LYS A 12 7.48 11.19 13.64
CA LYS A 12 6.08 11.27 13.17
C LYS A 12 5.95 11.47 11.66
N ARG A 13 7.04 11.73 10.94
CA ARG A 13 7.02 12.07 9.51
C ARG A 13 7.37 10.88 8.62
N TRP A 14 8.15 9.95 9.15
CA TRP A 14 8.57 8.72 8.47
C TRP A 14 8.06 7.53 9.26
N ARG A 15 7.09 6.84 8.68
CA ARG A 15 6.42 5.68 9.26
C ARG A 15 6.25 4.61 8.17
N ALA A 16 6.40 3.36 8.55
CA ALA A 16 6.07 2.21 7.72
C ALA A 16 5.13 1.28 8.48
N ASP A 17 4.00 0.91 7.87
CA ASP A 17 3.02 0.02 8.45
C ASP A 17 2.98 -1.30 7.67
N ALA A 18 3.29 -2.41 8.35
CA ALA A 18 3.02 -3.74 7.85
C ALA A 18 1.60 -4.13 8.24
N ILE A 19 0.70 -4.07 7.25
CA ILE A 19 -0.74 -4.33 7.40
C ILE A 19 -1.05 -5.67 6.74
N PRO A 20 -1.52 -6.70 7.47
CA PRO A 20 -2.00 -7.92 6.86
C PRO A 20 -3.31 -7.62 6.12
N TRP A 21 -3.40 -8.04 4.87
CA TRP A 21 -4.63 -7.90 4.09
C TRP A 21 -5.52 -9.14 4.26
N SER A 22 -6.83 -8.93 4.15
CA SER A 22 -7.79 -10.02 3.94
C SER A 22 -8.93 -9.51 3.06
N GLU A 23 -9.61 -10.43 2.35
CA GLU A 23 -10.80 -10.10 1.55
C GLU A 23 -11.93 -9.47 2.37
N HIS A 24 -11.95 -9.70 3.69
CA HIS A 24 -12.98 -9.20 4.59
C HIS A 24 -12.58 -7.91 5.34
N ASN A 25 -11.35 -7.43 5.18
CA ASN A 25 -10.84 -6.24 5.87
C ASN A 25 -9.98 -5.39 4.93
N THR A 26 -10.57 -4.98 3.80
CA THR A 26 -9.90 -4.14 2.80
C THR A 26 -9.74 -2.70 3.26
N GLU A 27 -10.59 -2.24 4.19
CA GLU A 27 -10.51 -0.90 4.81
C GLU A 27 -9.18 -0.62 5.51
N ALA A 28 -8.41 -1.65 5.87
CA ALA A 28 -7.09 -1.47 6.45
C ALA A 28 -6.09 -0.76 5.51
N PHE A 29 -6.37 -0.74 4.20
CA PHE A 29 -5.60 0.00 3.20
C PHE A 29 -6.24 1.34 2.82
N ALA A 30 -7.45 1.62 3.31
CA ALA A 30 -8.11 2.90 3.10
C ALA A 30 -7.45 3.97 4.00
N GLY A 31 -7.32 5.19 3.48
CA GLY A 31 -6.87 6.34 4.27
C GLY A 31 -5.35 6.54 4.36
N LEU A 32 -4.57 5.89 3.49
CA LEU A 32 -3.17 6.26 3.26
C LEU A 32 -3.13 7.65 2.59
N HIS A 33 -3.06 8.70 3.41
CA HIS A 33 -2.89 10.09 2.96
C HIS A 33 -1.59 10.66 3.53
N ASN A 34 -0.78 11.26 2.66
CA ASN A 34 0.46 11.91 3.04
C ASN A 34 0.70 13.11 2.11
N GLU A 35 -0.30 14.00 2.08
CA GLU A 35 -0.37 15.22 1.27
C GLU A 35 0.99 15.90 1.14
N ARG A 36 1.40 16.16 -0.11
CA ARG A 36 2.68 16.81 -0.50
C ARG A 36 3.95 16.07 -0.09
N LYS A 37 3.86 14.80 0.30
CA LYS A 37 5.02 13.97 0.63
C LYS A 37 5.07 12.73 -0.27
N ARG A 38 5.59 11.62 0.25
CA ARG A 38 5.75 10.37 -0.49
C ARG A 38 4.97 9.25 0.17
N ILE A 39 4.27 8.47 -0.65
CA ILE A 39 3.62 7.22 -0.27
C ILE A 39 4.31 6.09 -1.03
N ILE A 40 4.66 5.02 -0.32
CA ILE A 40 5.18 3.79 -0.93
C ILE A 40 4.26 2.65 -0.54
N VAL A 41 3.56 2.07 -1.52
CA VAL A 41 2.74 0.88 -1.35
C VAL A 41 3.51 -0.30 -1.92
N VAL A 42 3.72 -1.33 -1.09
CA VAL A 42 4.37 -2.57 -1.50
C VAL A 42 3.40 -3.72 -1.31
N PHE A 43 3.06 -4.37 -2.41
CA PHE A 43 2.33 -5.64 -2.40
C PHE A 43 3.33 -6.77 -2.49
N ASP A 44 3.35 -7.62 -1.48
CA ASP A 44 4.08 -8.89 -1.48
C ASP A 44 3.11 -10.02 -1.80
N GLU A 45 3.60 -11.05 -2.50
CA GLU A 45 2.76 -12.13 -3.09
C GLU A 45 1.53 -11.62 -3.85
N ALA A 46 1.72 -10.56 -4.65
CA ALA A 46 0.66 -9.80 -5.30
C ALA A 46 -0.32 -10.63 -6.13
N SER A 47 0.12 -11.77 -6.70
CA SER A 47 -0.75 -12.68 -7.45
C SER A 47 -1.91 -13.27 -6.64
N ASN A 48 -1.81 -13.32 -5.31
CA ASN A 48 -2.87 -13.85 -4.44
C ASN A 48 -3.73 -12.75 -3.81
N ILE A 49 -3.32 -11.48 -3.91
CA ILE A 49 -4.07 -10.35 -3.36
C ILE A 49 -5.37 -10.19 -4.14
N ALA A 50 -6.49 -10.17 -3.40
CA ALA A 50 -7.82 -10.03 -3.98
C ALA A 50 -8.04 -8.66 -4.63
N ASP A 51 -8.77 -8.63 -5.75
CA ASP A 51 -8.99 -7.42 -6.55
C ASP A 51 -9.54 -6.23 -5.74
N LEU A 52 -10.40 -6.49 -4.74
CA LEU A 52 -10.94 -5.46 -3.86
C LEU A 52 -9.84 -4.69 -3.07
N VAL A 53 -8.74 -5.36 -2.71
CA VAL A 53 -7.60 -4.69 -2.04
C VAL A 53 -6.89 -3.74 -3.01
N TRP A 54 -6.80 -4.10 -4.30
CA TRP A 54 -6.25 -3.21 -5.33
C TRP A 54 -7.12 -1.98 -5.53
N GLU A 55 -8.45 -2.15 -5.58
CA GLU A 55 -9.40 -1.04 -5.72
C GLU A 55 -9.31 -0.07 -4.54
N VAL A 56 -9.26 -0.57 -3.31
CA VAL A 56 -9.12 0.28 -2.12
C VAL A 56 -7.75 0.98 -2.09
N ALA A 57 -6.68 0.27 -2.45
CA ALA A 57 -5.35 0.87 -2.54
C ALA A 57 -5.31 1.98 -3.59
N GLU A 58 -5.87 1.78 -4.80
CA GLU A 58 -6.01 2.82 -5.84
C GLU A 58 -6.72 4.06 -5.31
N GLY A 59 -7.79 3.89 -4.54
CA GLY A 59 -8.53 5.01 -3.94
C GLY A 59 -7.66 5.89 -3.03
N ALA A 60 -6.69 5.30 -2.32
CA ALA A 60 -5.75 6.01 -1.48
C ALA A 60 -4.66 6.77 -2.28
N LEU A 61 -4.51 6.49 -3.58
CA LEU A 61 -3.50 7.12 -4.45
C LEU A 61 -3.97 8.42 -5.12
N THR A 62 -5.01 9.06 -4.58
CA THR A 62 -5.61 10.28 -5.14
C THR A 62 -5.11 11.56 -4.48
N ASP A 63 -4.07 11.48 -3.66
CA ASP A 63 -3.56 12.62 -2.87
C ASP A 63 -2.78 13.61 -3.75
N GLU A 64 -3.16 14.89 -3.72
CA GLU A 64 -2.57 15.93 -4.58
C GLU A 64 -1.13 16.25 -4.18
N ASP A 65 -0.29 16.58 -5.16
CA ASP A 65 1.15 16.88 -5.01
C ASP A 65 1.95 15.81 -4.24
N THR A 66 1.43 14.58 -4.16
CA THR A 66 2.04 13.47 -3.44
C THR A 66 2.74 12.53 -4.41
N GLU A 67 4.00 12.22 -4.14
CA GLU A 67 4.71 11.22 -4.94
C GLU A 67 4.29 9.82 -4.49
N ILE A 68 3.72 9.08 -5.43
CA ILE A 68 3.16 7.76 -5.17
C ILE A 68 4.00 6.72 -5.91
N ILE A 69 4.55 5.79 -5.15
CA ILE A 69 5.27 4.64 -5.67
C ILE A 69 4.51 3.39 -5.25
N TRP A 70 3.89 2.71 -6.21
CA TRP A 70 3.26 1.42 -5.98
C TRP A 70 4.06 0.33 -6.67
N VAL A 71 4.53 -0.62 -5.88
CA VAL A 71 5.30 -1.77 -6.35
C VAL A 71 4.59 -3.05 -5.96
N ALA A 72 4.34 -3.91 -6.94
CA ALA A 72 3.77 -5.23 -6.74
C ALA A 72 4.80 -6.30 -7.06
N PHE A 73 5.15 -7.11 -6.06
CA PHE A 73 6.04 -8.26 -6.19
C PHE A 73 5.26 -9.54 -6.03
N GLY A 74 5.61 -10.56 -6.80
CA GLY A 74 5.03 -11.88 -6.65
C GLY A 74 5.34 -12.79 -7.83
N ASN A 75 5.10 -14.07 -7.62
CA ASN A 75 5.07 -15.03 -8.72
C ASN A 75 3.66 -15.03 -9.33
N PRO A 76 3.49 -14.98 -10.66
CA PRO A 76 2.17 -14.98 -11.31
C PRO A 76 1.55 -16.39 -11.26
N THR A 77 1.08 -16.78 -10.07
CA THR A 77 0.49 -18.10 -9.82
C THR A 77 -0.98 -18.17 -10.27
N ARG A 78 -1.66 -17.03 -10.34
CA ARG A 78 -3.01 -16.89 -10.89
C ARG A 78 -2.95 -16.35 -12.31
N ASN A 79 -3.74 -16.93 -13.20
CA ASN A 79 -3.86 -16.50 -14.59
C ASN A 79 -4.95 -15.44 -14.78
N THR A 80 -5.48 -14.84 -13.72
CA THR A 80 -6.53 -13.82 -13.74
C THR A 80 -6.31 -12.84 -12.59
N GLY A 81 -6.90 -11.65 -12.68
CA GLY A 81 -6.84 -10.62 -11.63
C GLY A 81 -5.73 -9.59 -11.86
N ARG A 82 -5.73 -8.56 -11.01
CA ARG A 82 -4.96 -7.31 -11.20
C ARG A 82 -3.45 -7.45 -11.33
N PHE A 83 -2.85 -8.47 -10.73
CA PHE A 83 -1.39 -8.66 -10.84
C PHE A 83 -0.94 -9.15 -12.23
N ARG A 84 -1.83 -9.82 -12.98
CA ARG A 84 -1.53 -10.31 -14.33
C ARG A 84 -1.71 -9.20 -15.38
N GLU A 85 -2.78 -8.43 -15.25
CA GLU A 85 -3.25 -7.43 -16.24
C GLU A 85 -2.32 -6.21 -16.31
#